data_AF-A0A929HWL7-F1
#
_entry.id   AF-A0A929HWL7-F1
#
_cell.length_a   1.000
_cell.length_b   1.000
_cell.length_c   1.000
_cell.angle_alpha   90.00
_cell.angle_beta   90.00
_cell.angle_gamma   90.00
#
_symmetry.space_group_name_H-M   'P 1'
#
loop_
_entity.id
_entity.type
_entity.pdbx_description
1 polymer ?
#
loop_
_entity_poly.entity_id
_entity_poly.type
_entity_poly.pdbx_seq_one_letter_code
_entity_poly.pdbx_strand_id
1 'polypeptide(L)'
;NEYRTSFLDQVPLQVEAGVGFYDEESKTIKLWSATQWLHDTQADMAQSLGLPKEKIRIIQPVIGGAFGKKEDISVHIYLALAAMETKRPVKLTYTREESMIAQSKRHPFIIRMKTGVTKKGYLTACQVEVIGDTGAYASSGLAVVHKGMYHCTGPYNI
;
A
#
# COMPACT_ATOMS: atom_id res chain seq x y z
N ASN A 1 18.84 -9.75 22.72
CA ASN A 1 18.18 -10.68 21.78
C ASN A 1 18.00 -9.98 20.44
N GLU A 2 18.19 -10.70 19.33
CA GLU A 2 17.85 -10.22 17.99
C GLU A 2 16.74 -11.09 17.41
N TYR A 3 15.71 -10.45 16.85
CA TYR A 3 14.57 -11.10 16.20
C TYR A 3 14.48 -10.61 14.76
N ARG A 4 14.01 -11.47 13.86
CA ARG A 4 13.85 -11.15 12.44
C ARG A 4 12.49 -11.59 11.94
N THR A 5 11.87 -10.77 11.10
CA THR A 5 10.64 -11.12 10.39
C THR A 5 10.89 -11.18 8.89
N SER A 6 10.12 -12.01 8.18
CA SER A 6 10.25 -12.17 6.75
C SER A 6 9.43 -11.16 5.97
N PHE A 7 9.80 -11.02 4.70
CA PHE A 7 8.97 -10.45 3.66
C PHE A 7 7.73 -11.32 3.43
N LEU A 8 6.56 -10.71 3.24
CA LEU A 8 5.31 -11.41 2.91
C LEU A 8 4.47 -10.60 1.92
N ASP A 9 3.86 -11.29 0.96
CA ASP A 9 2.79 -10.73 0.12
C ASP A 9 1.43 -10.96 0.80
N GLN A 10 0.49 -10.06 0.54
CA GLN A 10 -0.86 -10.07 1.10
C GLN A 10 -1.77 -11.11 0.42
N VAL A 11 -1.45 -11.45 -0.84
CA VAL A 11 -2.14 -12.43 -1.69
C VAL A 11 -3.68 -12.30 -1.65
N PRO A 12 -4.26 -11.10 -1.85
CA PRO A 12 -5.71 -10.99 -1.97
C PRO A 12 -6.18 -11.81 -3.17
N LEU A 13 -7.31 -12.54 -3.03
CA LEU A 13 -7.82 -13.39 -4.10
C LEU A 13 -8.05 -12.59 -5.40
N GLN A 14 -8.59 -11.38 -5.29
CA GLN A 14 -8.71 -10.45 -6.41
C GLN A 14 -7.41 -9.66 -6.62
N VAL A 15 -6.76 -9.90 -7.75
CA VAL A 15 -5.64 -9.09 -8.28
C VAL A 15 -6.06 -7.66 -8.64
N GLU A 16 -5.08 -6.80 -8.86
CA GLU A 16 -5.29 -5.43 -9.31
C GLU A 16 -5.89 -5.43 -10.72
N ALA A 17 -7.03 -4.75 -10.86
CA ALA A 17 -7.77 -4.69 -12.10
C ALA A 17 -8.58 -3.40 -12.17
N GLY A 18 -8.91 -2.99 -13.39
CA GLY A 18 -9.85 -1.90 -13.59
C GLY A 18 -10.22 -1.67 -15.04
N VAL A 19 -11.15 -0.75 -15.22
CA VAL A 19 -11.59 -0.25 -16.52
C VAL A 19 -11.54 1.28 -16.50
N GLY A 20 -10.92 1.88 -17.50
CA GLY A 20 -10.77 3.32 -17.67
C GLY A 20 -11.47 3.82 -18.92
N PHE A 21 -12.03 5.02 -18.83
CA PHE A 21 -12.71 5.74 -19.89
C PHE A 21 -12.24 7.19 -19.89
N TYR A 22 -12.02 7.75 -21.07
CA TYR A 22 -11.76 9.17 -21.25
C TYR A 22 -12.92 9.78 -22.02
N ASP A 23 -13.57 10.78 -21.43
CA ASP A 23 -14.59 11.59 -22.08
C ASP A 23 -13.92 12.80 -22.73
N GLU A 24 -13.98 12.86 -24.06
CA GLU A 24 -13.32 13.89 -24.85
C GLU A 24 -14.00 15.26 -24.73
N GLU A 25 -15.32 15.29 -24.51
CA GLU A 25 -16.10 16.53 -24.41
C GLU A 25 -15.80 17.23 -23.07
N SER A 26 -15.93 16.48 -21.97
CA SER A 26 -15.68 17.02 -20.63
C SER A 26 -14.20 17.04 -20.24
N LYS A 27 -13.34 16.36 -21.02
CA LYS A 27 -11.93 16.08 -20.73
C LYS A 27 -11.75 15.41 -19.36
N THR A 28 -12.63 14.47 -19.02
CA THR A 28 -12.61 13.76 -17.74
C THR A 28 -12.20 12.30 -17.90
N ILE A 29 -11.49 11.79 -16.90
CA ILE A 29 -11.14 10.38 -16.79
C ILE A 29 -12.08 9.74 -15.77
N LYS A 30 -12.74 8.66 -16.17
CA LYS A 30 -13.59 7.85 -15.29
C LYS A 30 -13.03 6.44 -15.24
N LEU A 31 -12.76 5.95 -14.04
CA LEU A 31 -12.21 4.61 -13.86
C LEU A 31 -12.96 3.83 -12.77
N TRP A 32 -13.10 2.54 -13.01
CA TRP A 32 -13.54 1.55 -12.02
C TRP A 32 -12.32 0.74 -11.62
N SER A 33 -11.84 0.92 -10.39
CA SER A 33 -10.72 0.14 -9.86
C SER A 33 -10.77 0.07 -8.34
N ALA A 34 -10.28 -1.04 -7.80
CA ALA A 34 -10.24 -1.27 -6.36
C ALA A 34 -9.06 -0.51 -5.73
N THR A 35 -9.35 0.29 -4.72
CA THR A 35 -8.37 1.02 -3.89
C THR A 35 -8.88 1.07 -2.44
N GLN A 36 -7.95 1.15 -1.48
CA GLN A 36 -8.25 1.38 -0.06
C GLN A 36 -8.25 2.87 0.30
N TRP A 37 -7.61 3.72 -0.52
CA TRP A 37 -7.39 5.15 -0.24
C TRP A 37 -7.89 5.99 -1.42
N LEU A 38 -9.20 5.92 -1.71
CA LEU A 38 -9.81 6.49 -2.92
C LEU A 38 -9.41 7.95 -3.19
N HIS A 39 -9.41 8.78 -2.16
CA HIS A 39 -9.13 10.22 -2.28
C HIS A 39 -7.65 10.52 -2.50
N ASP A 40 -6.75 9.75 -1.89
CA ASP A 40 -5.31 9.86 -2.08
C ASP A 40 -4.92 9.29 -3.44
N THR A 41 -5.47 8.14 -3.85
CA THR A 41 -5.29 7.63 -5.21
C THR A 41 -5.73 8.65 -6.26
N GLN A 42 -6.85 9.37 -6.04
CA GLN A 42 -7.29 10.44 -6.93
C GLN A 42 -6.28 11.61 -6.96
N ALA A 43 -5.72 11.98 -5.81
CA ALA A 43 -4.71 13.03 -5.73
C ALA A 43 -3.41 12.63 -6.42
N ASP A 44 -2.94 11.39 -6.22
CA ASP A 44 -1.75 10.84 -6.85
C ASP A 44 -1.90 10.77 -8.37
N MET A 45 -3.09 10.34 -8.86
CA MET A 45 -3.40 10.39 -10.29
C MET A 45 -3.38 11.82 -10.83
N ALA A 46 -4.00 12.77 -10.12
CA ALA A 46 -4.05 14.17 -10.52
C ALA A 46 -2.64 14.76 -10.66
N GLN A 47 -1.79 14.51 -9.65
CA GLN A 47 -0.39 14.92 -9.67
C GLN A 47 0.39 14.25 -10.81
N SER A 48 0.24 12.93 -10.98
CA SER A 48 0.99 12.16 -11.98
C SER A 48 0.61 12.51 -13.41
N LEU A 49 -0.65 12.84 -13.66
CA LEU A 49 -1.17 13.16 -14.99
C LEU A 49 -1.14 14.67 -15.30
N GLY A 50 -0.80 15.51 -14.32
CA GLY A 50 -0.86 16.96 -14.46
C GLY A 50 -2.29 17.49 -14.69
N LEU A 51 -3.29 16.84 -14.06
CA LEU A 51 -4.71 17.18 -14.21
C LEU A 51 -5.30 17.67 -12.88
N PRO A 52 -6.30 18.56 -12.92
CA PRO A 52 -7.09 18.88 -11.73
C PRO A 52 -7.84 17.65 -11.19
N LYS A 53 -8.00 17.54 -9.87
CA LYS A 53 -8.66 16.37 -9.22
C LYS A 53 -10.08 16.16 -9.74
N GLU A 54 -10.82 17.24 -10.01
CA GLU A 54 -12.18 17.22 -10.55
C GLU A 54 -12.27 16.61 -11.96
N LYS A 55 -11.14 16.50 -12.68
CA LYS A 55 -11.08 15.79 -13.97
C LYS A 55 -10.91 14.28 -13.82
N ILE A 56 -10.72 13.76 -12.61
CA ILE A 56 -10.51 12.34 -12.34
C ILE A 56 -11.62 11.83 -11.43
N ARG A 57 -12.40 10.87 -11.91
CA ARG A 57 -13.44 10.19 -11.15
C ARG A 57 -13.10 8.71 -10.99
N ILE A 58 -12.77 8.32 -9.77
CA ILE A 58 -12.56 6.93 -9.39
C ILE A 58 -13.86 6.38 -8.78
N ILE A 59 -14.33 5.24 -9.30
CA ILE A 59 -15.47 4.50 -8.79
C ILE A 59 -14.94 3.21 -8.20
N GLN A 60 -15.07 3.06 -6.90
CA GLN A 60 -14.63 1.87 -6.18
C GLN A 60 -15.66 0.74 -6.36
N PRO A 61 -15.32 -0.38 -7.02
CA PRO A 61 -16.17 -1.56 -7.07
C PRO A 61 -16.05 -2.36 -5.76
N VAL A 62 -16.80 -3.45 -5.66
CA VAL A 62 -16.60 -4.45 -4.59
C VAL A 62 -15.16 -4.98 -4.66
N ILE A 63 -14.50 -5.04 -3.50
CA ILE A 63 -13.09 -5.42 -3.38
C ILE A 63 -12.97 -6.86 -2.86
N GLY A 64 -12.35 -7.74 -3.65
CA GLY A 64 -12.08 -9.13 -3.29
C GLY A 64 -10.79 -9.31 -2.47
N GLY A 65 -10.64 -8.50 -1.43
CA GLY A 65 -9.44 -8.46 -0.57
C GLY A 65 -8.42 -7.38 -0.96
N ALA A 66 -7.67 -6.91 0.04
CA ALA A 66 -6.65 -5.87 -0.13
C ALA A 66 -5.50 -6.00 0.90
N PHE A 67 -5.82 -5.93 2.20
CA PHE A 67 -4.87 -6.12 3.32
C PHE A 67 -3.63 -5.18 3.29
N GLY A 68 -3.82 -3.94 2.82
CA GLY A 68 -2.75 -2.96 2.65
C GLY A 68 -2.18 -2.92 1.21
N LYS A 69 -2.42 -3.97 0.41
CA LYS A 69 -1.87 -4.07 -0.95
C LYS A 69 -2.46 -3.05 -1.93
N LYS A 70 -3.66 -2.53 -1.65
CA LYS A 70 -4.37 -1.56 -2.52
C LYS A 70 -4.37 -0.15 -1.93
N GLU A 71 -3.41 0.16 -1.06
CA GLU A 71 -3.18 1.53 -0.56
C GLU A 71 -2.46 2.37 -1.61
N ASP A 72 -1.37 1.83 -2.16
CA ASP A 72 -0.60 2.48 -3.21
C ASP A 72 -1.31 2.40 -4.58
N ILE A 73 -0.92 3.29 -5.48
CA ILE A 73 -1.42 3.29 -6.85
C ILE A 73 -0.97 2.03 -7.61
N SER A 74 -1.88 1.46 -8.40
CA SER A 74 -1.63 0.26 -9.22
C SER A 74 -1.96 0.49 -10.70
N VAL A 75 -3.08 -0.05 -11.19
CA VAL A 75 -3.50 0.02 -12.60
C VAL A 75 -3.98 1.42 -13.03
N HIS A 76 -4.19 2.33 -12.09
CA HIS A 76 -4.97 3.55 -12.24
C HIS A 76 -4.38 4.52 -13.29
N ILE A 77 -3.08 4.83 -13.20
CA ILE A 77 -2.40 5.73 -14.15
C ILE A 77 -2.32 5.10 -15.54
N TYR A 78 -2.01 3.80 -15.63
CA TYR A 78 -1.95 3.09 -16.91
C TYR A 78 -3.30 3.10 -17.64
N LEU A 79 -4.40 2.85 -16.92
CA LEU A 79 -5.75 2.93 -17.46
C LEU A 79 -6.09 4.34 -17.97
N ALA A 80 -5.73 5.38 -17.21
CA ALA A 80 -5.96 6.76 -17.60
C ALA A 80 -5.19 7.12 -18.88
N LEU A 81 -3.89 6.86 -18.92
CA LEU A 81 -3.04 7.15 -20.07
C LEU A 81 -3.52 6.40 -21.31
N ALA A 82 -3.81 5.10 -21.18
CA ALA A 82 -4.26 4.28 -22.30
C ALA A 82 -5.65 4.72 -22.82
N ALA A 83 -6.58 5.08 -21.94
CA ALA A 83 -7.89 5.58 -22.35
C ALA A 83 -7.80 6.97 -23.01
N MET A 84 -6.92 7.85 -22.50
CA MET A 84 -6.64 9.15 -23.09
C MET A 84 -6.00 9.04 -24.48
N GLU A 85 -5.09 8.08 -24.68
CA GLU A 85 -4.42 7.89 -25.96
C GLU A 85 -5.35 7.26 -26.99
N THR A 86 -6.03 6.17 -26.60
CA THR A 86 -6.83 5.38 -27.54
C THR A 86 -8.21 5.96 -27.82
N LYS A 87 -8.68 6.90 -26.99
CA LYS A 87 -10.06 7.41 -26.98
C LYS A 87 -11.12 6.32 -26.86
N ARG A 88 -10.75 5.19 -26.24
CA ARG A 88 -11.60 4.01 -26.11
C ARG A 88 -11.61 3.51 -24.67
N PRO A 89 -12.65 2.77 -24.26
CA PRO A 89 -12.63 2.05 -23.00
C PRO A 89 -11.45 1.08 -22.95
N VAL A 90 -10.66 1.13 -21.88
CA VAL A 90 -9.52 0.24 -21.67
C VAL A 90 -9.76 -0.58 -20.41
N LYS A 91 -9.52 -1.89 -20.48
CA LYS A 91 -9.48 -2.78 -19.32
C LYS A 91 -8.05 -3.26 -19.10
N LEU A 92 -7.60 -3.25 -17.85
CA LEU A 92 -6.32 -3.80 -17.43
C LEU A 92 -6.56 -4.72 -16.23
N THR A 93 -5.91 -5.87 -16.23
CA THR A 93 -5.95 -6.82 -15.12
C THR A 93 -4.58 -7.45 -15.04
N TYR A 94 -3.93 -7.31 -13.89
CA TYR A 94 -2.66 -7.98 -13.65
C TYR A 94 -2.85 -9.48 -13.60
N THR A 95 -1.85 -10.21 -14.08
CA THR A 95 -1.62 -11.59 -13.69
C THR A 95 -1.28 -11.66 -12.20
N ARG A 96 -1.38 -12.87 -11.60
CA ARG A 96 -0.94 -13.05 -10.21
C ARG A 96 0.54 -12.72 -10.04
N GLU A 97 1.37 -13.10 -11.01
CA GLU A 97 2.81 -12.82 -11.01
C GLU A 97 3.08 -11.31 -10.99
N GLU A 98 2.46 -10.55 -11.90
CA GLU A 98 2.58 -9.09 -11.92
C GLU A 98 2.10 -8.45 -10.60
N SER A 99 0.99 -8.92 -10.04
CA SER A 99 0.51 -8.47 -8.72
C SER A 99 1.53 -8.72 -7.62
N MET A 100 2.23 -9.86 -7.65
CA MET A 100 3.26 -10.20 -6.67
C MET A 100 4.55 -9.40 -6.89
N ILE A 101 4.86 -8.98 -8.11
CA ILE A 101 6.05 -8.16 -8.39
C ILE A 101 5.80 -6.69 -8.09
N ALA A 102 4.67 -6.13 -8.53
CA ALA A 102 4.49 -4.69 -8.69
C ALA A 102 4.00 -3.94 -7.43
N GLN A 103 3.48 -4.63 -6.42
CA GLN A 103 2.81 -4.00 -5.28
C GLN A 103 3.60 -4.10 -3.99
N SER A 104 3.28 -3.24 -3.02
CA SER A 104 3.91 -3.19 -1.71
C SER A 104 3.72 -4.48 -0.91
N LYS A 105 4.59 -4.65 0.09
CA LYS A 105 4.83 -5.91 0.79
C LYS A 105 4.97 -5.65 2.27
N ARG A 106 4.82 -6.69 3.09
CA ARG A 106 5.17 -6.57 4.50
C ARG A 106 6.69 -6.38 4.63
N HIS A 107 7.07 -5.32 5.34
CA HIS A 107 8.46 -5.01 5.70
C HIS A 107 9.10 -6.15 6.52
N PRO A 108 10.22 -6.71 6.06
CA PRO A 108 11.15 -7.44 6.91
C PRO A 108 11.70 -6.51 7.99
N PHE A 109 11.76 -6.99 9.23
CA PHE A 109 12.33 -6.27 10.35
C PHE A 109 13.53 -7.01 10.94
N ILE A 110 14.51 -6.24 11.39
CA ILE A 110 15.52 -6.65 12.37
C ILE A 110 15.21 -5.89 13.66
N ILE A 111 14.96 -6.63 14.74
CA ILE A 111 14.58 -6.07 16.03
C ILE A 111 15.63 -6.51 17.05
N ARG A 112 16.41 -5.56 17.57
CA ARG A 112 17.36 -5.80 18.65
C ARG A 112 16.75 -5.32 19.95
N MET A 113 16.55 -6.24 20.88
CA MET A 113 15.83 -6.00 22.13
C MET A 113 16.64 -6.47 23.33
N LYS A 114 16.67 -5.63 24.37
CA LYS A 114 17.21 -5.95 25.69
C LYS A 114 16.16 -5.65 26.75
N THR A 115 15.84 -6.66 27.55
CA THR A 115 14.78 -6.58 28.57
C THR A 115 15.35 -6.87 29.95
N GLY A 116 15.08 -6.00 30.92
CA GLY A 116 15.41 -6.20 32.33
C GLY A 116 14.27 -6.92 33.06
N VAL A 117 14.62 -7.93 33.86
CA VAL A 117 13.63 -8.75 34.59
C VAL A 117 14.14 -9.02 36.01
N THR A 118 13.24 -8.94 36.99
CA THR A 118 13.54 -9.33 38.37
C THR A 118 13.58 -10.86 38.55
N LYS A 119 14.12 -11.36 39.67
CA LYS A 119 14.07 -12.80 40.01
C LYS A 119 12.65 -13.39 40.09
N LYS A 120 11.63 -12.54 40.28
CA LYS A 120 10.21 -12.92 40.34
C LYS A 120 9.52 -12.87 38.97
N GLY A 121 10.22 -12.48 37.91
CA GLY A 121 9.67 -12.43 36.55
C GLY A 121 9.04 -11.09 36.12
N TYR A 122 9.08 -10.04 36.97
CA TYR A 122 8.58 -8.71 36.59
C TYR A 122 9.56 -7.98 35.67
N LEU A 123 9.03 -7.35 34.61
CA LEU A 123 9.77 -6.47 33.71
C LEU A 123 10.12 -5.16 34.43
N THR A 124 11.31 -4.60 34.16
CA THR A 124 11.77 -3.34 34.80
C THR A 124 12.40 -2.34 33.85
N ALA A 125 12.77 -2.78 32.65
CA ALA A 125 13.40 -1.96 31.63
C ALA A 125 13.29 -2.64 30.28
N CYS A 126 13.17 -1.83 29.21
CA CYS A 126 13.21 -2.32 27.85
C CYS A 126 13.95 -1.31 26.96
N GLN A 127 14.91 -1.80 26.18
CA GLN A 127 15.58 -1.04 25.14
C GLN A 127 15.41 -1.80 23.82
N VAL A 128 14.88 -1.12 22.81
CA VAL A 128 14.60 -1.70 21.50
C VAL A 128 15.14 -0.82 20.37
N GLU A 129 15.80 -1.43 19.42
CA GLU A 129 16.14 -0.88 18.11
C GLU A 129 15.37 -1.67 17.05
N VAL A 130 14.65 -0.98 16.17
CA VAL A 130 13.88 -1.58 15.07
C VAL A 130 14.40 -1.01 13.76
N ILE A 131 14.84 -1.89 12.86
CA ILE A 131 15.26 -1.57 11.51
C ILE A 131 14.31 -2.29 10.55
N GLY A 132 13.56 -1.54 9.74
CA GLY A 132 12.65 -2.07 8.73
C GLY A 132 13.18 -1.84 7.32
N ASP A 133 13.15 -2.85 6.47
CA ASP A 133 13.45 -2.73 5.04
C ASP A 133 12.19 -2.26 4.30
N THR A 134 12.23 -1.03 3.75
CA THR A 134 11.12 -0.43 3.01
C THR A 134 11.15 -0.66 1.50
N GLY A 135 12.17 -1.36 1.00
CA GLY A 135 12.38 -1.51 -0.43
C GLY A 135 12.72 -0.19 -1.14
N ALA A 136 12.41 -0.13 -2.44
CA ALA A 136 12.85 0.97 -3.32
C ALA A 136 12.06 2.27 -3.17
N TYR A 137 10.84 2.23 -2.65
CA TYR A 137 9.93 3.38 -2.53
C TYR A 137 9.43 3.51 -1.09
N ALA A 138 9.16 4.75 -0.65
CA ALA A 138 8.78 5.00 0.73
C ALA A 138 7.44 4.33 1.10
N SER A 139 6.38 4.51 0.29
CA SER A 139 5.01 4.07 0.60
C SER A 139 4.65 4.39 2.06
N SER A 140 3.92 3.50 2.75
CA SER A 140 3.61 3.58 4.18
C SER A 140 4.78 3.20 5.10
N GLY A 141 6.01 3.06 4.58
CA GLY A 141 7.16 2.51 5.31
C GLY A 141 7.49 3.20 6.62
N LEU A 142 7.49 4.54 6.64
CA LEU A 142 7.75 5.31 7.87
C LEU A 142 6.70 5.02 8.95
N ALA A 143 5.42 4.99 8.55
CA ALA A 143 4.33 4.67 9.47
C ALA A 143 4.43 3.22 9.99
N VAL A 144 4.84 2.28 9.14
CA VAL A 144 5.03 0.86 9.51
C VAL A 144 6.17 0.70 10.52
N VAL A 145 7.32 1.35 10.31
CA VAL A 145 8.45 1.31 11.24
C VAL A 145 8.10 1.95 12.58
N HIS A 146 7.46 3.13 12.58
CA HIS A 146 6.97 3.77 13.80
C HIS A 146 5.98 2.89 14.56
N LYS A 147 5.04 2.23 13.84
CA LYS A 147 4.08 1.33 14.47
C LYS A 147 4.76 0.10 15.07
N GLY A 148 5.82 -0.42 14.44
CA GLY A 148 6.68 -1.45 15.02
C GLY A 148 7.29 -1.01 16.35
N MET A 149 7.77 0.23 16.43
CA MET A 149 8.31 0.81 17.67
C MET A 149 7.24 1.02 18.74
N TYR A 150 6.08 1.59 18.41
CA TYR A 150 5.04 1.89 19.40
C TYR A 150 4.53 0.66 20.16
N HIS A 151 4.59 -0.52 19.53
CA HIS A 151 4.05 -1.75 20.10
C HIS A 151 5.15 -2.76 20.49
N CYS A 152 6.44 -2.37 20.39
CA CYS A 152 7.56 -3.31 20.59
C CYS A 152 7.67 -3.85 22.02
N THR A 153 7.08 -3.15 22.99
CA THR A 153 7.00 -3.59 24.39
C THR A 153 5.90 -4.60 24.63
N GLY A 154 5.01 -4.83 23.67
CA GLY A 154 3.81 -5.64 23.86
C GLY A 154 2.82 -5.01 24.86
N PRO A 155 1.80 -5.76 25.29
CA PRO A 155 0.77 -5.28 26.21
C PRO A 155 1.23 -5.40 27.68
N TYR A 156 2.47 -5.00 27.98
CA TYR A 156 3.07 -5.15 29.31
C TYR A 156 3.38 -3.80 29.93
N ASN A 157 3.20 -3.69 31.25
CA ASN A 157 3.74 -2.58 32.03
C ASN A 157 5.23 -2.83 32.25
N ILE A 158 6.07 -1.90 31.80
CA ILE A 158 7.54 -1.98 31.88
C ILE A 158 8.06 -0.83 32.73
#